data_AF-A0A3D1KAH7-F1
#
_entry.id   AF-A0A3D1KAH7-F1
#
_cell.length_a   1.000
_cell.length_b   1.000
_cell.length_c   1.000
_cell.angle_alpha   90.00
_cell.angle_beta   90.00
_cell.angle_gamma   90.00
#
_symmetry.space_group_name_H-M   'P 1'
#
loop_
_entity.id
_entity.type
_entity.pdbx_description
1 polymer ?
#
loop_
_entity_poly.entity_id
_entity_poly.type
_entity_poly.pdbx_seq_one_letter_code
_entity_poly.pdbx_strand_id
1 'polypeptide(L)'
;MQNSDLPPFETMKEMSTATAASLAKAAAGSAFTLFKDKKFCRLARFDALSVSEHDRIFNELLIAGLTLQMLTLEAPDLHIPDDMRPFLKQVAGEIPEAHVRELATLGISEENQREWRQLIGMRYQEYAGDRHKARAASMQIEIEATRRPLDLEALDGIQAMVPVQVVTIGSHCHLCRGETEGQDELFKFMLRHFSQFYVEMRLAYEGRPLTPLTRAKIALKRLFRKSSREK
;
A
#
# COMPACT_ATOMS: atom_id res chain seq x y z
N MET A 1 15.77 -25.17 30.46
CA MET A 1 16.29 -24.07 29.63
C MET A 1 16.27 -24.55 28.20
N GLN A 2 15.32 -24.09 27.38
CA GLN A 2 15.29 -24.42 25.95
C GLN A 2 16.28 -23.50 25.23
N ASN A 3 17.19 -24.09 24.46
CA ASN A 3 18.09 -23.37 23.56
C ASN A 3 17.25 -22.58 22.55
N SER A 4 17.31 -21.24 22.64
CA SER A 4 16.60 -20.30 21.78
C SER A 4 17.38 -19.91 20.51
N ASP A 5 18.42 -20.67 20.16
CA ASP A 5 19.38 -20.29 19.09
C ASP A 5 19.09 -20.93 17.73
N LEU A 6 17.99 -21.68 17.59
CA LEU A 6 17.51 -22.08 16.26
C LEU A 6 16.65 -20.95 15.68
N PRO A 7 16.90 -20.51 14.43
CA PRO A 7 15.97 -19.60 13.77
C PRO A 7 14.58 -20.25 13.73
N PRO A 8 13.50 -19.49 13.92
CA PRO A 8 12.13 -20.02 14.04
C PRO A 8 11.59 -20.69 12.75
N PHE A 9 12.42 -20.80 11.71
CA PHE A 9 12.09 -21.35 10.40
C PHE A 9 13.22 -22.29 9.95
N GLU A 10 12.86 -23.44 9.43
CA GLU A 10 13.80 -24.46 8.94
C GLU A 10 14.19 -24.18 7.48
N THR A 11 13.34 -23.44 6.74
CA THR A 11 13.60 -23.07 5.34
C THR A 11 13.30 -21.62 5.02
N MET A 12 13.97 -21.08 3.98
CA MET A 12 13.65 -19.77 3.40
C MET A 12 12.20 -19.68 2.90
N LYS A 13 11.64 -20.81 2.44
CA LYS A 13 10.26 -20.89 2.00
C LYS A 13 9.31 -20.64 3.17
N GLU A 14 9.49 -21.34 4.29
CA GLU A 14 8.68 -21.13 5.50
C GLU A 14 8.75 -19.69 6.00
N MET A 15 9.96 -19.11 6.04
CA MET A 15 10.16 -17.72 6.42
C MET A 15 9.41 -16.77 5.48
N SER A 16 9.48 -17.00 4.15
CA SER A 16 8.77 -16.17 3.16
C SER A 16 7.25 -16.27 3.30
N THR A 17 6.73 -17.47 3.55
CA THR A 17 5.30 -17.73 3.75
C THR A 17 4.79 -17.07 5.03
N ALA A 18 5.52 -17.20 6.14
CA ALA A 18 5.17 -16.57 7.41
C ALA A 18 5.24 -15.03 7.34
N THR A 19 6.23 -14.51 6.63
CA THR A 19 6.36 -13.07 6.36
C THR A 19 5.18 -12.58 5.54
N ALA A 20 4.86 -13.26 4.42
CA ALA A 20 3.72 -12.92 3.57
C ALA A 20 2.38 -12.94 4.33
N ALA A 21 2.17 -13.90 5.24
CA ALA A 21 0.98 -13.95 6.09
C ALA A 21 0.88 -12.76 7.04
N SER A 22 1.99 -12.38 7.68
CA SER A 22 2.04 -11.21 8.57
C SER A 22 1.76 -9.92 7.80
N LEU A 23 2.29 -9.81 6.58
CA LEU A 23 2.08 -8.69 5.68
C LEU A 23 0.62 -8.61 5.21
N ALA A 24 0.02 -9.72 4.76
CA ALA A 24 -1.39 -9.78 4.38
C ALA A 24 -2.32 -9.37 5.54
N LYS A 25 -2.01 -9.80 6.77
CA LYS A 25 -2.72 -9.38 7.97
C LYS A 25 -2.58 -7.88 8.26
N ALA A 26 -1.39 -7.30 8.04
CA ALA A 26 -1.19 -5.87 8.17
C ALA A 26 -1.99 -5.07 7.14
N ALA A 27 -2.10 -5.57 5.89
CA ALA A 27 -2.96 -4.98 4.87
C ALA A 27 -4.45 -5.03 5.28
N ALA A 28 -4.93 -6.16 5.78
CA ALA A 28 -6.28 -6.30 6.33
C ALA A 28 -6.56 -5.35 7.48
N GLY A 29 -5.62 -5.22 8.43
CA GLY A 29 -5.73 -4.27 9.54
C GLY A 29 -5.78 -2.80 9.08
N SER A 30 -4.96 -2.45 8.08
CA SER A 30 -4.97 -1.12 7.46
C SER A 30 -6.29 -0.81 6.77
N ALA A 31 -6.79 -1.75 5.95
CA ALA A 31 -8.08 -1.61 5.27
C ALA A 31 -9.25 -1.48 6.26
N PHE A 32 -9.28 -2.31 7.30
CA PHE A 32 -10.30 -2.26 8.35
C PHE A 32 -10.27 -0.95 9.15
N THR A 33 -9.08 -0.40 9.39
CA THR A 33 -8.93 0.90 10.05
C THR A 33 -9.56 2.01 9.21
N LEU A 34 -9.28 2.03 7.91
CA LEU A 34 -9.85 3.01 6.98
C LEU A 34 -11.37 2.83 6.82
N PHE A 35 -11.81 1.59 6.64
CA PHE A 35 -13.22 1.25 6.41
C PHE A 35 -14.14 1.68 7.56
N LYS A 36 -13.66 1.64 8.81
CA LYS A 36 -14.42 2.09 9.98
C LYS A 36 -14.30 3.58 10.27
N ASP A 37 -13.44 4.30 9.56
CA ASP A 37 -13.24 5.72 9.83
C ASP A 37 -14.49 6.51 9.42
N LYS A 38 -15.11 7.21 10.39
CA LYS A 38 -16.37 7.94 10.16
C LYS A 38 -16.26 8.99 9.06
N LYS A 39 -15.08 9.62 8.91
CA LYS A 39 -14.86 10.61 7.86
C LYS A 39 -14.76 9.92 6.50
N PHE A 40 -14.07 8.78 6.42
CA PHE A 40 -14.06 7.96 5.21
C PHE A 40 -15.47 7.51 4.83
N CYS A 41 -16.23 6.90 5.74
CA CYS A 41 -17.60 6.44 5.47
C CYS A 41 -18.50 7.54 4.92
N ARG A 42 -18.40 8.75 5.49
CA ARG A 42 -19.14 9.93 5.02
C ARG A 42 -18.69 10.38 3.62
N LEU A 43 -17.38 10.43 3.37
CA LEU A 43 -16.83 10.81 2.06
C LEU A 43 -17.20 9.79 0.98
N ALA A 44 -17.17 8.50 1.31
CA ALA A 44 -17.59 7.40 0.45
C ALA A 44 -19.12 7.19 0.43
N ARG A 45 -19.90 8.05 1.11
CA ARG A 45 -21.37 8.07 1.13
C ARG A 45 -22.00 6.73 1.53
N PHE A 46 -21.43 6.05 2.52
CA PHE A 46 -21.88 4.72 2.97
C PHE A 46 -23.37 4.67 3.31
N ASP A 47 -23.94 5.75 3.87
CA ASP A 47 -25.35 5.85 4.22
C ASP A 47 -26.31 5.69 3.02
N ALA A 48 -25.83 5.91 1.80
CA ALA A 48 -26.59 5.78 0.56
C ALA A 48 -26.28 4.47 -0.20
N LEU A 49 -25.37 3.64 0.31
CA LEU A 49 -24.90 2.43 -0.35
C LEU A 49 -25.51 1.17 0.25
N SER A 50 -25.68 0.14 -0.57
CA SER A 50 -26.10 -1.18 -0.11
C SER A 50 -24.96 -1.88 0.66
N VAL A 51 -25.30 -2.90 1.44
CA VAL A 51 -24.32 -3.74 2.14
C VAL A 51 -23.32 -4.36 1.15
N SER A 52 -23.80 -4.81 -0.01
CA SER A 52 -22.91 -5.36 -1.06
C SER A 52 -21.91 -4.32 -1.58
N GLU A 53 -22.27 -3.05 -1.65
CA GLU A 53 -21.32 -1.99 -2.01
C GLU A 53 -20.32 -1.71 -0.88
N HIS A 54 -20.73 -1.84 0.38
CA HIS A 54 -19.79 -1.74 1.51
C HIS A 54 -18.75 -2.87 1.42
N ASP A 55 -19.18 -4.11 1.17
CA ASP A 55 -18.29 -5.27 1.02
C ASP A 55 -17.32 -5.08 -0.15
N ARG A 56 -17.81 -4.59 -1.29
CA ARG A 56 -16.98 -4.26 -2.46
C ARG A 56 -15.92 -3.22 -2.11
N ILE A 57 -16.29 -2.15 -1.40
CA ILE A 57 -15.36 -1.10 -0.98
C ILE A 57 -14.31 -1.68 -0.04
N PHE A 58 -14.71 -2.48 0.95
CA PHE A 58 -13.77 -3.13 1.85
C PHE A 58 -12.76 -4.01 1.09
N ASN A 59 -13.24 -4.83 0.15
CA ASN A 59 -12.40 -5.68 -0.68
C ASN A 59 -11.39 -4.86 -1.49
N GLU A 60 -11.82 -3.75 -2.09
CA GLU A 60 -10.93 -2.86 -2.84
C GLU A 60 -9.86 -2.22 -1.95
N LEU A 61 -10.22 -1.78 -0.73
CA LEU A 61 -9.25 -1.24 0.23
C LEU A 61 -8.22 -2.29 0.68
N LEU A 62 -8.66 -3.53 0.87
CA LEU A 62 -7.82 -4.65 1.24
C LEU A 62 -6.83 -5.00 0.11
N ILE A 63 -7.31 -5.11 -1.13
CA ILE A 63 -6.47 -5.38 -2.29
C ILE A 63 -5.49 -4.23 -2.52
N ALA A 64 -5.91 -2.98 -2.35
CA ALA A 64 -5.03 -1.82 -2.38
C ALA A 64 -3.91 -1.95 -1.33
N GLY A 65 -4.25 -2.39 -0.12
CA GLY A 65 -3.27 -2.72 0.92
C GLY A 65 -2.27 -3.77 0.47
N LEU A 66 -2.74 -4.94 0.00
CA LEU A 66 -1.90 -6.06 -0.44
C LEU A 66 -0.95 -5.66 -1.58
N THR A 67 -1.51 -5.05 -2.63
CA THR A 67 -0.76 -4.59 -3.80
C THR A 67 0.29 -3.55 -3.42
N LEU A 68 -0.02 -2.61 -2.52
CA LEU A 68 0.97 -1.65 -2.02
C LEU A 68 2.18 -2.33 -1.39
N GLN A 69 1.99 -3.41 -0.63
CA GLN A 69 3.11 -4.18 -0.07
C GLN A 69 3.93 -4.84 -1.17
N MET A 70 3.28 -5.53 -2.11
CA MET A 70 3.95 -6.18 -3.23
C MET A 70 4.79 -5.19 -4.05
N LEU A 71 4.19 -4.06 -4.44
CA LEU A 71 4.87 -3.00 -5.18
C LEU A 71 6.04 -2.39 -4.41
N THR A 72 5.94 -2.28 -3.08
CA THR A 72 7.01 -1.75 -2.22
C THR A 72 8.18 -2.73 -2.10
N LEU A 73 7.89 -4.02 -1.94
CA LEU A 73 8.92 -5.07 -1.85
C LEU A 73 9.72 -5.21 -3.15
N GLU A 74 9.10 -4.89 -4.29
CA GLU A 74 9.73 -4.90 -5.61
C GLU A 74 10.37 -3.56 -6.00
N ALA A 75 10.26 -2.54 -5.16
CA ALA A 75 10.73 -1.21 -5.49
C ALA A 75 12.27 -1.20 -5.60
N PRO A 76 12.84 -0.72 -6.74
CA PRO A 76 14.29 -0.72 -6.93
C PRO A 76 15.00 0.21 -5.93
N ASP A 77 14.33 1.27 -5.52
CA ASP A 77 14.81 2.30 -4.58
C ASP A 77 14.67 1.90 -3.10
N LEU A 78 14.22 0.67 -2.80
CA LEU A 78 14.21 0.16 -1.43
C LEU A 78 15.66 -0.02 -0.93
N HIS A 79 16.00 0.62 0.20
CA HIS A 79 17.35 0.62 0.77
C HIS A 79 17.63 -0.67 1.55
N ILE A 80 17.84 -1.76 0.83
CA ILE A 80 18.18 -3.08 1.38
C ILE A 80 19.41 -3.67 0.68
N PRO A 81 20.12 -4.60 1.33
CA PRO A 81 21.17 -5.40 0.69
C PRO A 81 20.66 -6.13 -0.57
N ASP A 82 21.48 -6.19 -1.64
CA ASP A 82 21.06 -6.76 -2.92
C ASP A 82 20.76 -8.27 -2.86
N ASP A 83 21.42 -8.99 -1.95
CA ASP A 83 21.19 -10.41 -1.66
C ASP A 83 19.84 -10.68 -0.99
N MET A 84 19.20 -9.66 -0.41
CA MET A 84 17.84 -9.74 0.13
C MET A 84 16.75 -9.54 -0.92
N ARG A 85 17.06 -9.01 -2.12
CA ARG A 85 16.06 -8.76 -3.16
C ARG A 85 15.36 -10.03 -3.66
N PRO A 86 16.04 -11.17 -3.90
CA PRO A 86 15.37 -12.41 -4.28
C PRO A 86 14.36 -12.87 -3.21
N PHE A 87 14.72 -12.74 -1.93
CA PHE A 87 13.84 -13.08 -0.82
C PHE A 87 12.60 -12.17 -0.78
N LEU A 88 12.77 -10.85 -0.87
CA LEU A 88 11.62 -9.93 -0.88
C LEU A 88 10.71 -10.13 -2.11
N LYS A 89 11.29 -10.46 -3.26
CA LYS A 89 10.52 -10.83 -4.46
C LYS A 89 9.70 -12.10 -4.22
N GLN A 90 10.27 -13.10 -3.55
CA GLN A 90 9.53 -14.31 -3.16
C GLN A 90 8.40 -13.98 -2.18
N VAL A 91 8.66 -13.15 -1.16
CA VAL A 91 7.63 -12.68 -0.22
C VAL A 91 6.51 -11.98 -0.96
N ALA A 92 6.81 -11.06 -1.88
CA ALA A 92 5.81 -10.35 -2.68
C ALA A 92 4.92 -11.32 -3.48
N GLY A 93 5.50 -12.36 -4.07
CA GLY A 93 4.76 -13.41 -4.78
C GLY A 93 3.88 -14.29 -3.89
N GLU A 94 4.22 -14.43 -2.61
CA GLU A 94 3.46 -15.24 -1.64
C GLU A 94 2.31 -14.48 -0.97
N ILE A 95 2.29 -13.14 -1.01
CA ILE A 95 1.24 -12.31 -0.37
C ILE A 95 -0.18 -12.68 -0.83
N PRO A 96 -0.48 -12.85 -2.13
CA PRO A 96 -1.82 -13.23 -2.58
C PRO A 96 -2.28 -14.57 -1.98
N GLU A 97 -1.43 -15.60 -2.04
CA GLU A 97 -1.76 -16.91 -1.48
C GLU A 97 -1.84 -16.88 0.04
N ALA A 98 -1.05 -16.04 0.71
CA ALA A 98 -1.15 -15.88 2.16
C ALA A 98 -2.51 -15.31 2.57
N HIS A 99 -3.04 -14.34 1.82
CA HIS A 99 -4.39 -13.84 2.05
C HIS A 99 -5.46 -14.91 1.77
N VAL A 100 -5.34 -15.63 0.66
CA VAL A 100 -6.31 -16.66 0.27
C VAL A 100 -6.33 -17.84 1.25
N ARG A 101 -5.17 -18.22 1.80
CA ARG A 101 -5.10 -19.21 2.89
C ARG A 101 -5.86 -18.75 4.13
N GLU A 102 -5.80 -17.48 4.48
CA GLU A 102 -6.59 -16.92 5.59
C GLU A 102 -8.10 -16.96 5.27
N LEU A 103 -8.51 -16.69 4.03
CA LEU A 103 -9.92 -16.86 3.65
C LEU A 103 -10.37 -18.33 3.79
N ALA A 104 -9.49 -19.27 3.45
CA ALA A 104 -9.77 -20.70 3.63
C ALA A 104 -9.96 -21.08 5.11
N THR A 105 -9.16 -20.53 6.04
CA THR A 105 -9.34 -20.78 7.48
C THR A 105 -10.66 -20.21 8.02
N LEU A 106 -11.21 -19.18 7.36
CA LEU A 106 -12.52 -18.60 7.64
C LEU A 106 -13.68 -19.35 6.97
N GLY A 107 -13.41 -20.45 6.25
CA GLY A 107 -14.44 -21.28 5.61
C GLY A 107 -14.95 -20.74 4.27
N ILE A 108 -14.24 -19.81 3.62
CA ILE A 108 -14.59 -19.32 2.28
C ILE A 108 -14.39 -20.45 1.25
N SER A 109 -15.35 -20.62 0.34
CA SER A 109 -15.33 -21.69 -0.68
C SER A 109 -14.11 -21.59 -1.61
N GLU A 110 -13.67 -22.72 -2.15
CA GLU A 110 -12.57 -22.75 -3.12
C GLU A 110 -12.84 -21.92 -4.37
N GLU A 111 -14.11 -21.81 -4.79
CA GLU A 111 -14.52 -20.95 -5.90
C GLU A 111 -14.22 -19.49 -5.60
N ASN A 112 -14.70 -18.97 -4.47
CA ASN A 112 -14.42 -17.60 -4.05
C ASN A 112 -12.92 -17.38 -3.82
N GLN A 113 -12.19 -18.38 -3.31
CA GLN A 113 -10.73 -18.31 -3.19
C GLN A 113 -10.04 -18.13 -4.55
N ARG A 114 -10.51 -18.81 -5.61
CA ARG A 114 -9.97 -18.61 -6.98
C ARG A 114 -10.28 -17.21 -7.50
N GLU A 115 -11.48 -16.71 -7.27
CA GLU A 115 -11.85 -15.33 -7.63
C GLU A 115 -10.95 -14.31 -6.94
N TRP A 116 -10.66 -14.50 -5.66
CA TRP A 116 -9.72 -13.65 -4.90
C TRP A 116 -8.31 -13.65 -5.50
N ARG A 117 -7.77 -14.81 -5.87
CA ARG A 117 -6.46 -14.88 -6.55
C ARG A 117 -6.45 -14.08 -7.84
N GLN A 118 -7.48 -14.28 -8.66
CA GLN A 118 -7.61 -13.58 -9.94
C GLN A 118 -7.73 -12.06 -9.72
N LEU A 119 -8.57 -11.64 -8.78
CA LEU A 119 -8.82 -10.23 -8.50
C LEU A 119 -7.56 -9.52 -7.98
N ILE A 120 -6.83 -10.13 -7.04
CA ILE A 120 -5.56 -9.57 -6.54
C ILE A 120 -4.54 -9.47 -7.68
N GLY A 121 -4.41 -10.51 -8.50
CA GLY A 121 -3.50 -10.51 -9.65
C GLY A 121 -3.84 -9.44 -10.68
N MET A 122 -5.12 -9.29 -11.03
CA MET A 122 -5.60 -8.25 -11.94
C MET A 122 -5.30 -6.84 -11.42
N ARG A 123 -5.60 -6.57 -10.13
CA ARG A 123 -5.34 -5.26 -9.52
C ARG A 123 -3.85 -4.95 -9.43
N TYR A 124 -3.03 -5.94 -9.09
CA TYR A 124 -1.58 -5.77 -9.10
C TYR A 124 -1.07 -5.38 -10.50
N GLN A 125 -1.50 -6.09 -11.55
CA GLN A 125 -1.10 -5.80 -12.93
C GLN A 125 -1.52 -4.40 -13.37
N GLU A 126 -2.76 -4.03 -13.08
CA GLU A 126 -3.33 -2.72 -13.38
C GLU A 126 -2.48 -1.60 -12.74
N TYR A 127 -2.27 -1.67 -11.42
CA TYR A 127 -1.54 -0.62 -10.70
C TYR A 127 -0.05 -0.60 -11.07
N ALA A 128 0.56 -1.76 -11.30
CA ALA A 128 1.95 -1.85 -11.74
C ALA A 128 2.14 -1.26 -13.14
N GLY A 129 1.17 -1.42 -14.04
CA GLY A 129 1.20 -0.87 -15.40
C GLY A 129 1.23 0.66 -15.44
N ASP A 130 0.66 1.33 -14.44
CA ASP A 130 0.57 2.79 -14.40
C ASP A 130 1.76 3.49 -13.71
N ARG A 131 2.76 2.76 -13.22
CA ARG A 131 3.95 3.32 -12.54
C ARG A 131 4.63 4.43 -13.35
N HIS A 132 4.83 4.22 -14.65
CA HIS A 132 5.49 5.22 -15.52
C HIS A 132 4.65 6.48 -15.70
N LYS A 133 3.33 6.33 -15.86
CA LYS A 133 2.42 7.48 -15.97
C LYS A 133 2.37 8.27 -14.67
N ALA A 134 2.25 7.58 -13.53
CA ALA A 134 2.23 8.21 -12.21
C ALA A 134 3.54 8.97 -11.93
N ARG A 135 4.69 8.38 -12.29
CA ARG A 135 5.99 9.04 -12.20
C ARG A 135 6.07 10.28 -13.08
N ALA A 136 5.71 10.16 -14.36
CA ALA A 136 5.76 11.28 -15.30
C ALA A 136 4.84 12.44 -14.87
N ALA A 137 3.61 12.14 -14.43
CA ALA A 137 2.69 13.14 -13.91
C ALA A 137 3.26 13.84 -12.65
N SER A 138 3.87 13.08 -11.74
CA SER A 138 4.49 13.65 -10.54
C SER A 138 5.68 14.54 -10.84
N MET A 139 6.49 14.17 -11.84
CA MET A 139 7.59 14.99 -12.34
C MET A 139 7.08 16.32 -12.90
N GLN A 140 6.02 16.28 -13.71
CA GLN A 140 5.40 17.50 -14.26
C GLN A 140 4.86 18.40 -13.14
N ILE A 141 4.13 17.84 -12.17
CA ILE A 141 3.58 18.59 -11.03
C ILE A 141 4.69 19.27 -10.22
N GLU A 142 5.81 18.59 -9.98
CA GLU A 142 6.90 19.18 -9.18
C GLU A 142 7.60 20.31 -9.94
N ILE A 143 7.79 20.19 -11.26
CA ILE A 143 8.33 21.26 -12.12
C ILE A 143 7.41 22.48 -12.08
N GLU A 144 6.11 22.28 -12.27
CA GLU A 144 5.11 23.36 -12.25
C GLU A 144 5.02 24.04 -10.89
N ALA A 145 5.04 23.26 -9.81
CA ALA A 145 4.92 23.77 -8.45
C ALA A 145 6.17 24.54 -7.99
N THR A 146 7.37 24.10 -8.37
CA THR A 146 8.63 24.72 -7.93
C THR A 146 9.17 25.77 -8.91
N ARG A 147 8.69 25.75 -10.16
CA ARG A 147 9.22 26.52 -11.30
C ARG A 147 10.73 26.31 -11.49
N ARG A 148 11.22 25.11 -11.19
CA ARG A 148 12.64 24.74 -11.29
C ARG A 148 12.80 23.38 -11.98
N PRO A 149 13.97 23.11 -12.60
CA PRO A 149 14.31 21.78 -13.06
C PRO A 149 14.34 20.77 -11.89
N LEU A 150 14.06 19.51 -12.19
CA LEU A 150 14.15 18.43 -11.21
C LEU A 150 15.61 18.16 -10.84
N ASP A 151 15.91 18.18 -9.55
CA ASP A 151 17.16 17.68 -9.00
C ASP A 151 17.03 16.20 -8.59
N LEU A 152 18.14 15.60 -8.15
CA LEU A 152 18.18 14.20 -7.75
C LEU A 152 17.30 13.94 -6.51
N GLU A 153 17.24 14.87 -5.56
CA GLU A 153 16.41 14.73 -4.36
C GLU A 153 14.91 14.68 -4.70
N ALA A 154 14.48 15.55 -5.63
CA ALA A 154 13.12 15.55 -6.14
C ALA A 154 12.79 14.24 -6.88
N LEU A 155 13.71 13.76 -7.73
CA LEU A 155 13.53 12.51 -8.47
C LEU A 155 13.42 11.30 -7.53
N ASP A 156 14.28 11.21 -6.52
CA ASP A 156 14.26 10.15 -5.52
C ASP A 156 12.95 10.19 -4.71
N GLY A 157 12.54 11.39 -4.29
CA GLY A 157 11.28 11.60 -3.58
C GLY A 157 10.05 11.19 -4.40
N ILE A 158 10.05 11.46 -5.71
CA ILE A 158 8.99 11.05 -6.63
C ILE A 158 9.00 9.53 -6.78
N GLN A 159 10.16 8.94 -7.10
CA GLN A 159 10.32 7.49 -7.30
C GLN A 159 9.84 6.72 -6.05
N ALA A 160 10.23 7.18 -4.87
CA ALA A 160 9.83 6.59 -3.61
C ALA A 160 8.32 6.69 -3.31
N MET A 161 7.56 7.56 -3.98
CA MET A 161 6.12 7.68 -3.77
C MET A 161 5.27 6.98 -4.84
N VAL A 162 5.88 6.50 -5.93
CA VAL A 162 5.17 5.84 -7.04
C VAL A 162 4.25 4.70 -6.57
N PRO A 163 4.67 3.75 -5.70
CA PRO A 163 3.79 2.68 -5.25
C PRO A 163 2.50 3.18 -4.59
N VAL A 164 2.60 4.20 -3.75
CA VAL A 164 1.43 4.80 -3.08
C VAL A 164 0.52 5.49 -4.08
N GLN A 165 1.09 6.21 -5.03
CA GLN A 165 0.34 6.96 -6.03
C GLN A 165 -0.49 6.02 -6.90
N VAL A 166 0.12 4.99 -7.49
CA VAL A 166 -0.60 4.07 -8.40
C VAL A 166 -1.71 3.31 -7.67
N VAL A 167 -1.45 2.84 -6.45
CA VAL A 167 -2.45 2.14 -5.63
C VAL A 167 -3.58 3.07 -5.25
N THR A 168 -3.28 4.29 -4.81
CA THR A 168 -4.32 5.23 -4.38
C THR A 168 -5.18 5.66 -5.57
N ILE A 169 -4.57 5.97 -6.72
CA ILE A 169 -5.30 6.36 -7.94
C ILE A 169 -6.18 5.20 -8.41
N GLY A 170 -5.61 4.00 -8.55
CA GLY A 170 -6.35 2.83 -9.01
C GLY A 170 -7.48 2.45 -8.07
N SER A 171 -7.21 2.34 -6.76
CA SER A 171 -8.24 2.01 -5.77
C SER A 171 -9.32 3.06 -5.64
N HIS A 172 -8.99 4.35 -5.76
CA HIS A 172 -9.98 5.42 -5.79
C HIS A 172 -10.87 5.32 -7.04
N CYS A 173 -10.28 5.04 -8.21
CA CYS A 173 -11.03 4.79 -9.43
C CYS A 173 -12.02 3.62 -9.26
N HIS A 174 -11.58 2.48 -8.72
CA HIS A 174 -12.46 1.33 -8.47
C HIS A 174 -13.52 1.61 -7.40
N LEU A 175 -13.16 2.29 -6.32
CA LEU A 175 -14.11 2.69 -5.28
C LEU A 175 -15.23 3.55 -5.89
N CYS A 176 -14.86 4.52 -6.72
CA CYS A 176 -15.78 5.42 -7.41
C CYS A 176 -16.37 4.84 -8.71
N ARG A 177 -16.07 3.59 -9.09
CA ARG A 177 -16.53 2.96 -10.35
C ARG A 177 -16.16 3.78 -11.60
N GLY A 178 -15.03 4.49 -11.56
CA GLY A 178 -14.56 5.41 -12.60
C GLY A 178 -15.07 6.85 -12.47
N GLU A 179 -16.11 7.10 -11.67
CA GLU A 179 -16.72 8.42 -11.48
C GLU A 179 -15.98 9.22 -10.40
N THR A 180 -14.77 9.66 -10.72
CA THR A 180 -13.87 10.34 -9.77
C THR A 180 -14.13 11.85 -9.62
N GLU A 181 -14.93 12.44 -10.50
CA GLU A 181 -15.24 13.87 -10.47
C GLU A 181 -15.97 14.28 -9.17
N GLY A 182 -15.50 15.36 -8.53
CA GLY A 182 -16.03 15.83 -7.25
C GLY A 182 -15.66 14.97 -6.03
N GLN A 183 -14.81 13.95 -6.19
CA GLN A 183 -14.39 13.03 -5.11
C GLN A 183 -12.97 13.33 -4.59
N ASP A 184 -12.45 14.53 -4.82
CA ASP A 184 -11.09 14.94 -4.45
C ASP A 184 -10.79 14.75 -2.96
N GLU A 185 -11.77 15.02 -2.09
CA GLU A 185 -11.58 14.89 -0.65
C GLU A 185 -11.51 13.43 -0.21
N LEU A 186 -12.23 12.53 -0.88
CA LEU A 186 -12.10 11.08 -0.68
C LEU A 186 -10.72 10.61 -1.13
N PHE A 187 -10.29 11.01 -2.32
CA PHE A 187 -8.95 10.71 -2.85
C PHE A 187 -7.85 11.18 -1.89
N LYS A 188 -7.87 12.45 -1.46
CA LYS A 188 -6.89 13.00 -0.51
C LYS A 188 -6.92 12.28 0.84
N PHE A 189 -8.07 11.76 1.26
CA PHE A 189 -8.18 10.98 2.49
C PHE A 189 -7.49 9.62 2.33
N MET A 190 -7.82 8.89 1.26
CA MET A 190 -7.19 7.61 0.92
C MET A 190 -5.67 7.76 0.73
N LEU A 191 -5.23 8.79 0.01
CA LEU A 191 -3.82 9.07 -0.22
C LEU A 191 -3.06 9.23 1.10
N ARG A 192 -3.63 9.96 2.06
CA ARG A 192 -3.01 10.15 3.38
C ARG A 192 -2.90 8.84 4.15
N HIS A 193 -3.98 8.04 4.13
CA HIS A 193 -4.02 6.74 4.77
C HIS A 193 -2.97 5.79 4.20
N PHE A 194 -2.99 5.56 2.88
CA PHE A 194 -2.02 4.69 2.21
C PHE A 194 -0.59 5.22 2.31
N SER A 195 -0.39 6.54 2.27
CA SER A 195 0.94 7.13 2.52
C SER A 195 1.44 6.86 3.93
N GLN A 196 0.56 6.85 4.94
CA GLN A 196 0.96 6.53 6.31
C GLN A 196 1.32 5.04 6.43
N PHE A 197 0.45 4.16 5.96
CA PHE A 197 0.69 2.72 5.96
C PHE A 197 1.98 2.35 5.21
N TYR A 198 2.20 2.95 4.05
CA TYR A 198 3.41 2.80 3.25
C TYR A 198 4.68 3.17 4.00
N VAL A 199 4.69 4.34 4.64
CA VAL A 199 5.87 4.79 5.38
C VAL A 199 6.16 3.86 6.55
N GLU A 200 5.13 3.44 7.27
CA GLU A 200 5.32 2.53 8.40
C GLU A 200 5.96 1.22 7.92
N MET A 201 5.42 0.64 6.86
CA MET A 201 5.95 -0.56 6.25
C MET A 201 7.36 -0.39 5.67
N ARG A 202 7.63 0.69 4.92
CA ARG A 202 8.94 0.92 4.30
C ARG A 202 10.05 1.12 5.33
N LEU A 203 9.76 1.82 6.44
CA LEU A 203 10.71 1.92 7.56
C LEU A 203 11.04 0.55 8.14
N ALA A 204 10.04 -0.31 8.32
CA ALA A 204 10.26 -1.67 8.79
C ALA A 204 11.12 -2.49 7.83
N TYR A 205 10.89 -2.38 6.52
CA TYR A 205 11.67 -3.11 5.50
C TYR A 205 13.13 -2.63 5.40
N GLU A 206 13.37 -1.33 5.55
CA GLU A 206 14.72 -0.75 5.55
C GLU A 206 15.44 -0.94 6.91
N GLY A 207 14.88 -1.73 7.84
CA GLY A 207 15.47 -1.98 9.16
C GLY A 207 15.53 -0.75 10.06
N ARG A 208 14.74 0.29 9.78
CA ARG A 208 14.74 1.55 10.52
C ARG A 208 13.71 1.49 11.67
N PRO A 209 14.06 1.95 12.87
CA PRO A 209 13.15 1.87 14.00
C PRO A 209 11.94 2.79 13.80
N LEU A 210 10.75 2.19 13.92
CA LEU A 210 9.45 2.86 13.98
C LEU A 210 9.23 3.52 15.34
N THR A 211 10.02 4.54 15.67
CA THR A 211 9.82 5.28 16.92
C THR A 211 8.67 6.29 16.80
N PRO A 212 7.99 6.64 17.91
CA PRO A 212 7.02 7.75 17.93
C PRO A 212 7.62 9.07 17.40
N LEU A 213 8.92 9.31 17.63
CA LEU A 213 9.65 10.45 17.09
C LEU A 213 9.81 10.38 15.57
N THR A 214 10.07 9.21 15.01
CA THR A 214 10.13 9.00 13.54
C THR A 214 8.75 9.27 12.92
N ARG A 215 7.67 8.78 13.53
CA ARG A 215 6.28 9.05 13.09
C ARG A 215 5.94 10.54 13.19
N ALA A 216 6.30 11.19 14.29
CA ALA A 216 6.12 12.62 14.49
C ALA A 216 6.91 13.47 13.48
N LYS A 217 8.17 13.10 13.18
CA LYS A 217 9.03 13.79 12.20
C LYS A 217 8.49 13.68 10.78
N ILE A 218 7.89 12.54 10.43
CA ILE A 218 7.26 12.33 9.12
C ILE A 218 5.96 13.13 9.02
N ALA A 219 5.13 13.14 10.07
CA ALA A 219 3.95 13.99 10.14
C ALA A 219 4.33 15.48 10.06
N LEU A 220 5.41 15.89 10.73
CA LEU A 220 5.96 17.26 10.67
C LEU A 220 6.41 17.62 9.26
N LYS A 221 7.23 16.79 8.60
CA LYS A 221 7.69 17.04 7.22
C LYS A 221 6.53 17.21 6.24
N ARG A 222 5.42 16.47 6.43
CA ARG A 222 4.19 16.61 5.63
C ARG A 222 3.46 17.93 5.90
N LEU A 223 3.49 18.45 7.13
CA LEU A 223 2.91 19.76 7.49
C LEU A 223 3.78 20.93 7.00
N PHE A 224 5.10 20.84 7.11
CA PHE A 224 6.03 21.90 6.69
C PHE A 224 6.10 22.10 5.17
N ARG A 225 5.93 21.03 4.37
CA ARG A 225 5.83 21.16 2.90
C ARG A 225 4.54 21.87 2.45
N LYS A 226 3.53 21.95 3.31
CA LYS A 226 2.30 22.73 3.10
C LYS A 226 2.50 24.22 3.39
N SER A 227 3.28 24.56 4.44
CA SER A 227 3.56 25.95 4.82
C SER A 227 4.52 26.67 3.87
N SER A 228 5.46 25.96 3.24
CA SER A 228 6.34 26.54 2.22
C SER A 228 5.69 26.76 0.85
N ARG A 229 4.42 26.35 0.66
CA ARG A 229 3.63 26.57 -0.57
C ARG A 229 2.62 27.72 -0.45
N GLU A 230 2.52 28.38 0.71
CA GLU A 230 1.64 29.54 0.97
C GLU A 230 2.42 30.87 1.13
N LYS A 231 3.65 30.96 0.59
CA LYS A 231 4.42 32.21 0.50
C LYS A 231 4.82 32.51 -0.93
#